data_AF-A0A5D4K991-F1
#
_entry.id   AF-A0A5D4K991-F1
#
_cell.length_a   1.000
_cell.length_b   1.000
_cell.length_c   1.000
_cell.angle_alpha   90.00
_cell.angle_beta   90.00
_cell.angle_gamma   90.00
#
_symmetry.space_group_name_H-M   'P 1'
#
loop_
_entity.id
_entity.type
_entity.pdbx_description
1 polymer ?
#
loop_
_entity_poly.entity_id
_entity_poly.type
_entity_poly.pdbx_seq_one_letter_code
_entity_poly.pdbx_strand_id
1 'polypeptide(L)'
;MNINDFSQKEQEILSCLDNYVEKARQQSDQPVTIRKTDIEDHVESVAERLNIPYEKNSTSVQTYYTFFLDEQKVQAEIFYRYQSYYTRHSIKKII
;
A
#
# COMPACT_ATOMS: atom_id res chain seq x y z
N MET A 1 5.07 -4.71 12.34
CA MET A 1 3.70 -5.00 12.82
C MET A 1 3.47 -6.50 12.67
N ASN A 2 2.99 -7.22 13.68
CA ASN A 2 2.64 -8.63 13.52
C ASN A 2 1.28 -8.69 12.82
N ILE A 3 1.24 -9.23 11.61
CA ILE A 3 0.03 -9.30 10.78
C ILE A 3 -0.75 -10.62 10.98
N ASN A 4 -0.24 -11.56 11.78
CA ASN A 4 -0.85 -12.87 11.94
C ASN A 4 -2.18 -12.85 12.71
N ASP A 5 -2.46 -11.76 13.42
CA ASP A 5 -3.70 -11.59 14.19
C ASP A 5 -4.86 -11.04 13.33
N PHE A 6 -4.60 -10.68 12.07
CA PHE A 6 -5.61 -10.15 11.15
C PHE A 6 -6.31 -11.27 10.38
N SER A 7 -7.54 -11.02 9.95
CA SER A 7 -8.23 -11.91 9.01
C SER A 7 -7.46 -12.04 7.69
N GLN A 8 -7.76 -13.08 6.91
CA GLN A 8 -7.05 -13.32 5.65
C GLN A 8 -7.14 -12.12 4.67
N LYS A 9 -8.29 -11.43 4.62
CA LYS A 9 -8.48 -10.24 3.77
C LYS A 9 -7.64 -9.07 4.26
N GLU A 10 -7.59 -8.86 5.57
CA GLU A 10 -6.81 -7.80 6.18
C GLU A 10 -5.30 -8.05 6.00
N GLN A 11 -4.84 -9.29 6.16
CA GLN A 11 -3.46 -9.66 5.82
C GLN A 11 -3.15 -9.36 4.35
N GLU A 12 -4.08 -9.64 3.45
CA GLU A 12 -3.89 -9.41 2.01
C GLU A 12 -3.76 -7.92 1.67
N ILE A 13 -4.60 -7.03 2.22
CA ILE A 13 -4.43 -5.58 2.01
C ILE A 13 -3.15 -5.05 2.68
N LEU A 14 -2.78 -5.58 3.85
CA LEU A 14 -1.59 -5.13 4.56
C LEU A 14 -0.29 -5.57 3.87
N SER A 15 -0.31 -6.70 3.17
CA SER A 15 0.84 -7.19 2.40
C SER A 15 0.81 -6.76 0.93
N CYS A 16 -0.24 -6.08 0.44
CA CYS A 16 -0.37 -5.79 -1.00
C CYS A 16 0.77 -4.94 -1.55
N LEU A 17 1.22 -3.93 -0.80
CA LEU A 17 2.33 -3.05 -1.19
C LEU A 17 3.66 -3.80 -1.26
N ASP A 18 3.98 -4.57 -0.23
CA ASP A 18 5.18 -5.41 -0.20
C ASP A 18 5.18 -6.41 -1.35
N ASN A 19 4.06 -7.13 -1.53
CA ASN A 19 3.89 -8.11 -2.61
C ASN A 19 4.04 -7.48 -4.01
N TYR A 20 3.49 -6.28 -4.23
CA TYR A 20 3.61 -5.58 -5.50
C TYR A 20 5.04 -5.16 -5.79
N VAL A 21 5.72 -4.59 -4.79
CA VAL A 21 7.12 -4.13 -4.92
C VAL A 21 8.06 -5.31 -5.12
N GLU A 22 7.87 -6.41 -4.41
CA GLU A 22 8.67 -7.64 -4.59
C GLU A 22 8.48 -8.25 -5.97
N LYS A 23 7.22 -8.37 -6.44
CA LYS A 23 6.93 -8.87 -7.80
C LYS A 23 7.58 -7.99 -8.86
N ALA A 24 7.50 -6.67 -8.71
CA ALA A 24 8.10 -5.74 -9.66
C ALA A 24 9.62 -5.93 -9.70
N ARG A 25 10.28 -6.08 -8.54
CA ARG A 25 11.73 -6.36 -8.42
C ARG A 25 12.15 -7.70 -9.04
N GLN A 26 11.33 -8.74 -8.95
CA GLN A 26 11.65 -10.04 -9.54
C GLN A 26 11.57 -10.05 -11.07
N GLN A 27 10.83 -9.11 -11.67
CA GLN A 27 10.63 -9.04 -13.13
C GLN A 27 11.76 -8.30 -13.88
N SER A 28 12.72 -7.68 -13.19
CA SER A 28 13.79 -6.92 -13.84
C SER A 28 15.13 -7.03 -13.11
N ASP A 29 16.20 -7.28 -13.86
CA ASP A 29 17.59 -7.19 -13.38
C ASP A 29 18.05 -5.73 -13.15
N GLN A 30 17.23 -4.73 -13.50
CA GLN A 30 17.52 -3.31 -13.33
C GLN A 30 16.74 -2.70 -12.16
N PRO A 31 17.18 -1.52 -11.64
CA PRO A 31 16.41 -0.80 -10.63
C PRO A 31 15.01 -0.47 -11.14
N VAL A 32 14.01 -1.16 -10.58
CA VAL A 32 12.62 -1.03 -11.01
C VAL A 32 12.09 0.35 -10.65
N THR A 33 11.55 1.02 -11.65
CA THR A 33 10.87 2.30 -11.50
C THR A 33 9.37 2.07 -11.45
N ILE A 34 8.80 2.14 -10.25
CA ILE A 34 7.35 2.01 -10.03
C ILE A 34 6.72 3.41 -10.09
N ARG A 35 5.70 3.61 -10.93
CA ARG A 35 5.00 4.91 -11.00
C ARG A 35 4.04 5.07 -9.84
N LYS A 36 3.79 6.33 -9.46
CA LYS A 36 2.81 6.72 -8.44
C LYS A 36 1.42 6.17 -8.78
N THR A 37 0.98 6.33 -10.03
CA THR A 37 -0.32 5.83 -10.49
C THR A 37 -0.42 4.32 -10.34
N ASP A 38 0.60 3.58 -10.80
CA ASP A 38 0.53 2.12 -10.84
C ASP A 38 0.43 1.49 -9.44
N ILE A 39 1.15 2.06 -8.46
CA ILE A 39 1.09 1.56 -7.08
C ILE A 39 -0.19 2.00 -6.36
N GLU A 40 -0.70 3.21 -6.64
CA GLU A 40 -1.97 3.66 -6.07
C GLU A 40 -3.13 2.84 -6.62
N ASP A 41 -3.22 2.69 -7.95
CA ASP A 41 -4.25 1.89 -8.63
C ASP A 41 -4.25 0.45 -8.12
N HIS A 42 -3.08 -0.12 -7.85
CA HIS A 42 -2.97 -1.46 -7.27
C HIS A 42 -3.60 -1.54 -5.88
N VAL A 43 -3.24 -0.62 -4.99
CA VAL A 43 -3.78 -0.59 -3.61
C VAL A 43 -5.30 -0.41 -3.63
N GLU A 44 -5.80 0.53 -4.43
CA GLU A 44 -7.22 0.82 -4.56
C GLU A 44 -7.98 -0.38 -5.11
N SER A 45 -7.46 -1.01 -6.17
CA SER A 45 -8.06 -2.23 -6.75
C SER A 45 -8.12 -3.40 -5.75
N VAL A 46 -7.09 -3.56 -4.92
CA VAL A 46 -7.07 -4.60 -3.89
C VAL A 46 -8.09 -4.29 -2.80
N ALA A 47 -8.16 -3.04 -2.33
CA ALA A 47 -9.12 -2.62 -1.32
C ALA A 47 -10.58 -2.81 -1.80
N GLU A 48 -10.88 -2.41 -3.04
CA GLU A 48 -12.18 -2.60 -3.67
C GLU A 48 -12.56 -4.09 -3.80
N ARG A 49 -11.64 -4.92 -4.31
CA ARG A 49 -11.87 -6.37 -4.45
C ARG A 49 -12.12 -7.04 -3.10
N LEU A 50 -11.44 -6.60 -2.05
CA LEU A 50 -11.59 -7.16 -0.70
C LEU A 50 -12.77 -6.54 0.07
N ASN A 51 -13.42 -5.52 -0.51
CA ASN A 51 -14.46 -4.71 0.12
C ASN A 51 -14.01 -4.08 1.44
N ILE A 52 -12.77 -3.56 1.46
CA ILE A 52 -12.18 -2.89 2.63
C ILE A 52 -12.34 -1.39 2.45
N PRO A 53 -13.10 -0.70 3.33
CA PRO A 53 -13.24 0.74 3.27
C PRO A 53 -11.91 1.43 3.58
N TYR A 54 -11.65 2.53 2.87
CA TYR A 54 -10.45 3.33 3.08
C TYR A 54 -10.70 4.82 2.84
N GLU A 55 -9.88 5.65 3.47
CA GLU A 55 -9.72 7.07 3.15
C GLU A 55 -8.37 7.29 2.47
N LYS A 56 -8.36 8.07 1.40
CA LYS A 56 -7.15 8.47 0.68
C LYS A 56 -6.85 9.95 0.90
N ASN A 57 -5.61 10.25 1.27
CA ASN A 57 -5.08 11.61 1.27
C ASN A 57 -3.79 11.63 0.46
N SER A 58 -3.73 12.39 -0.62
CA SER A 58 -2.55 12.44 -1.50
C SER A 58 -1.97 13.84 -1.60
N THR A 59 -0.64 13.90 -1.62
CA THR A 59 0.18 15.08 -1.90
C THR A 59 1.11 14.79 -3.08
N SER A 60 1.91 15.78 -3.48
CA SER A 60 2.90 15.58 -4.55
C SER A 60 4.01 14.61 -4.16
N VAL A 61 4.33 14.43 -2.87
CA VAL A 61 5.47 13.61 -2.42
C VAL A 61 5.06 12.40 -1.59
N GLN A 62 3.78 12.31 -1.21
CA GLN A 62 3.30 11.25 -0.33
C GLN A 62 1.80 11.00 -0.49
N THR A 63 1.38 9.75 -0.39
CA THR A 63 -0.03 9.34 -0.29
C THR A 63 -0.23 8.52 0.97
N TYR A 64 -1.35 8.77 1.64
CA TYR A 64 -1.80 8.05 2.82
C TYR A 64 -3.10 7.31 2.49
N TYR A 65 -3.13 6.03 2.79
CA TYR A 65 -4.36 5.24 2.84
C TYR A 65 -4.64 4.87 4.29
N THR A 66 -5.80 5.27 4.81
CA THR A 66 -6.29 4.82 6.11
C THR A 66 -7.34 3.74 5.86
N PHE A 67 -6.98 2.49 6.11
CA PHE A 67 -7.89 1.35 6.03
C PHE A 67 -8.65 1.18 7.33
N PHE A 68 -9.96 0.99 7.23
CA PHE A 68 -10.83 0.69 8.36
C PHE A 68 -11.02 -0.82 8.43
N LEU A 69 -10.21 -1.46 9.27
CA LEU A 69 -10.24 -2.89 9.53
C LEU A 69 -11.15 -3.18 10.73
N ASP A 70 -11.49 -4.44 10.98
CA ASP A 70 -12.57 -4.81 11.90
C ASP A 70 -12.32 -4.31 13.34
N GLU A 71 -11.09 -4.45 13.84
CA GLU A 71 -10.74 -4.09 15.22
C GLU A 71 -9.90 -2.80 15.34
N GLN A 72 -9.47 -2.21 14.21
CA GLN A 72 -8.51 -1.11 14.23
C GLN A 72 -8.37 -0.40 12.89
N LYS A 73 -7.77 0.80 12.94
CA LYS A 73 -7.37 1.53 11.73
C LYS A 73 -5.89 1.28 11.43
N VAL A 74 -5.58 1.10 10.16
CA VAL A 74 -4.20 0.98 9.70
C VAL A 74 -3.94 2.01 8.62
N GLN A 75 -2.82 2.70 8.74
CA GLN A 75 -2.37 3.63 7.72
C GLN A 75 -1.19 3.07 6.95
N ALA A 76 -1.35 3.02 5.63
CA ALA A 76 -0.25 2.85 4.70
C ALA A 76 0.19 4.22 4.17
N GLU A 77 1.48 4.50 4.29
CA GLU A 77 2.12 5.70 3.76
C GLU A 77 2.99 5.32 2.58
N ILE A 78 2.79 5.96 1.44
CA ILE A 78 3.57 5.73 0.22
C ILE A 78 4.32 7.01 -0.11
N PHE A 79 5.65 6.92 -0.26
CA PHE A 79 6.52 8.06 -0.53
C PHE A 79 7.01 8.07 -1.97
N TYR A 80 7.04 9.26 -2.57
CA TYR A 80 7.43 9.47 -3.96
C TYR A 80 8.64 10.39 -4.11
N ARG A 81 9.41 10.17 -5.19
CA ARG A 81 10.44 11.07 -5.67
C ARG A 81 10.02 11.63 -7.03
N TYR A 82 10.41 12.88 -7.30
CA TYR A 82 10.04 13.59 -8.53
C TYR A 82 8.52 13.63 -8.79
N GLN A 83 7.73 13.49 -7.72
CA GLN A 83 6.27 13.48 -7.72
C GLN A 83 5.59 12.33 -8.48
N SER A 84 6.38 11.45 -9.09
CA SER A 84 5.89 10.45 -10.05
C SER A 84 6.34 9.04 -9.75
N TYR A 85 7.36 8.84 -8.91
CA TYR A 85 7.98 7.53 -8.74
C TYR A 85 8.01 7.11 -7.29
N TYR A 86 7.51 5.91 -7.03
CA TYR A 86 7.57 5.26 -5.72
C TYR A 86 9.03 5.10 -5.25
N THR A 87 9.22 5.25 -3.94
CA THR A 87 10.52 5.02 -3.29
C THR A 87 10.43 4.01 -2.17
N ARG A 88 9.51 4.23 -1.23
CA ARG A 88 9.29 3.38 -0.06
C ARG A 88 7.85 3.53 0.42
N HIS A 89 7.44 2.61 1.26
CA HIS A 89 6.21 2.73 2.02
C HIS A 89 6.42 2.35 3.48
N SER A 90 5.47 2.69 4.33
CA SER A 90 5.40 2.23 5.71
C SER A 90 3.94 1.92 6.07
N ILE A 91 3.76 0.97 6.98
CA ILE A 91 2.43 0.58 7.46
C ILE A 91 2.44 0.66 8.97
N LYS A 92 1.49 1.40 9.55
CA LYS A 92 1.38 1.61 10.99
C LYS A 92 -0.07 1.53 11.46
N LYS A 93 -0.28 0.95 12.64
CA LYS A 93 -1.56 1.00 13.34
C LYS A 93 -1.81 2.45 13.79
N ILE A 94 -3.04 2.92 13.68
CA ILE A 94 -3.48 4.21 14.24
C ILE A 94 -4.58 3.91 15.27
N ILE A 95 -4.39 4.44 16.48
CA ILE A 95 -5.31 4.33 17.61
C ILE A 95 -6.46 5.32 17.42
#